data_AF-A0A2E8K7K2-F1
#
_entry.id   AF-A0A2E8K7K2-F1
#
_cell.length_a   1.000
_cell.length_b   1.000
_cell.length_c   1.000
_cell.angle_alpha   90.00
_cell.angle_beta   90.00
_cell.angle_gamma   90.00
#
_symmetry.space_group_name_H-M   'P 1'
#
loop_
_entity.id
_entity.type
_entity.pdbx_description
1 polymer ?
#
loop_
_entity_poly.entity_id
_entity_poly.type
_entity_poly.pdbx_seq_one_letter_code
_entity_poly.pdbx_strand_id
1 'polypeptide(L)' 'MKPHRRNRLLLVVFLIITSGSAVGLGLMALNENINLFYSPQQIVDGEAPVGPTIRAGGMVVDGSVQRSS' A
#
# COMPACT_ATOMS: atom_id res chain seq x y z
N MET A 1 -2.90 -37.33 -23.52
CA MET A 1 -2.09 -37.24 -22.28
C MET A 1 -2.63 -38.22 -21.27
N LYS A 2 -1.79 -39.00 -20.56
CA LYS A 2 -2.28 -39.91 -19.50
C LYS A 2 -3.06 -39.08 -18.46
N PRO A 3 -4.30 -39.43 -18.10
CA PRO A 3 -5.16 -38.61 -17.22
C PRO A 3 -4.50 -38.27 -15.89
N HIS A 4 -3.68 -39.19 -15.35
CA HIS A 4 -2.89 -38.97 -14.14
C HIS A 4 -1.87 -37.81 -14.26
N ARG A 5 -1.26 -37.59 -15.44
CA ARG A 5 -0.31 -36.48 -15.66
C ARG A 5 -1.02 -35.14 -15.79
N ARG A 6 -2.21 -35.13 -16.40
CA ARG A 6 -3.05 -33.93 -16.53
C ARG A 6 -3.52 -33.44 -15.16
N ASN A 7 -3.97 -34.35 -14.29
CA ASN A 7 -4.44 -33.98 -12.95
C ASN A 7 -3.31 -33.44 -12.07
N ARG A 8 -2.10 -34.02 -12.13
CA ARG A 8 -0.94 -33.47 -11.43
C ARG A 8 -0.57 -32.07 -11.93
N LEU A 9 -0.59 -31.85 -13.24
CA LEU A 9 -0.33 -30.52 -13.81
C LEU A 9 -1.36 -29.49 -13.36
N LEU A 10 -2.65 -29.84 -13.36
CA LEU A 10 -3.71 -28.96 -12.85
C LEU A 10 -3.50 -28.59 -11.38
N LEU A 11 -3.13 -29.57 -10.56
CA LEU A 11 -2.89 -29.36 -9.12
C LEU A 11 -1.69 -28.43 -8.89
N VAL A 12 -0.60 -28.63 -9.63
CA VAL A 12 0.60 -27.78 -9.56
C VAL A 12 0.27 -26.34 -10.00
N VAL A 13 -0.42 -26.18 -11.13
CA VAL A 13 -0.81 -24.85 -11.63
C VAL A 13 -1.72 -24.14 -10.64
N PHE A 14 -2.70 -24.85 -10.07
CA PHE A 14 -3.58 -24.30 -9.04
C PHE A 14 -2.77 -23.80 -7.84
N LEU A 15 -1.82 -24.60 -7.34
CA LEU A 15 -0.98 -24.24 -6.20
C LEU A 15 -0.13 -23.00 -6.47
N ILE A 16 0.44 -22.89 -7.67
CA ILE A 16 1.23 -21.72 -8.10
C ILE A 16 0.34 -20.47 -8.17
N ILE A 17 -0.85 -20.58 -8.78
CA ILE A 17 -1.78 -19.45 -8.89
C ILE A 17 -2.21 -18.98 -7.51
N THR A 18 -2.67 -19.89 -6.64
CA THR A 18 -3.13 -19.52 -5.30
C THR A 18 -2.01 -18.92 -4.46
N SER A 19 -0.81 -19.49 -4.49
CA SER A 19 0.35 -18.94 -3.78
C SER A 19 0.76 -17.56 -4.31
N GLY A 20 0.80 -17.39 -5.64
CA GLY A 20 1.09 -16.11 -6.28
C GLY A 20 0.07 -15.04 -5.94
N SER A 21 -1.22 -15.37 -5.97
CA SER A 21 -2.29 -14.46 -5.55
C SER A 21 -2.19 -14.08 -4.08
N ALA A 22 -1.90 -15.03 -3.19
CA ALA A 22 -1.74 -14.73 -1.75
C ALA A 22 -0.60 -13.73 -1.50
N VAL A 23 0.55 -13.92 -2.15
CA VAL A 23 1.69 -13.00 -2.03
C VAL A 23 1.37 -11.64 -2.65
N GLY A 24 0.77 -11.62 -3.85
CA GLY A 24 0.43 -10.38 -4.54
C GLY A 24 -0.56 -9.52 -3.75
N LEU A 25 -1.62 -10.14 -3.21
CA LEU A 25 -2.58 -9.45 -2.35
C LEU A 25 -1.93 -8.97 -1.05
N GLY A 26 -1.04 -9.77 -0.45
CA GLY A 26 -0.29 -9.36 0.74
C GLY A 26 0.57 -8.12 0.51
N LEU A 27 1.26 -8.04 -0.63
CA LEU A 27 2.06 -6.86 -0.99
C LEU A 27 1.18 -5.63 -1.27
N MET A 28 0.04 -5.80 -1.93
CA MET A 28 -0.92 -4.71 -2.17
C MET A 28 -1.45 -4.15 -0.84
N ALA A 29 -1.90 -5.01 0.05
CA ALA A 29 -2.41 -4.62 1.36
C ALA A 29 -1.35 -3.92 2.22
N LEU A 30 -0.08 -4.35 2.11
CA LEU A 30 1.01 -3.69 2.81
C LEU A 30 1.23 -2.27 2.28
N ASN A 31 1.16 -2.05 0.97
CA ASN A 31 1.33 -0.74 0.34
C ASN A 31 0.24 0.25 0.80
N GLU A 32 -1.02 -0.20 0.86
CA GLU A 32 -2.14 0.60 1.36
C GLU A 32 -2.01 0.97 2.85
N ASN A 33 -1.29 0.17 3.65
CA ASN A 33 -1.10 0.42 5.09
C ASN A 33 0.11 1.30 5.43
N ILE A 34 0.95 1.64 4.45
CA ILE A 34 2.04 2.58 4.69
C ILE A 34 1.38 3.93 4.95
N ASN A 35 1.40 4.38 6.21
CA ASN A 35 0.95 5.72 6.60
C ASN A 35 1.60 6.72 5.64
N LEU A 36 0.79 7.24 4.72
CA LEU A 36 1.24 8.10 3.64
C LEU A 36 1.81 9.37 4.27
N PHE A 37 3.14 9.41 4.34
CA PHE A 37 3.87 10.54 4.85
C PHE A 37 3.95 11.56 3.72
N TYR A 38 3.09 12.56 3.77
CA TYR A 38 3.11 13.65 2.79
C TYR A 38 3.91 14.83 3.33
N SER A 39 4.76 15.41 2.49
CA SER A 39 5.40 16.68 2.80
C SER A 39 4.39 17.84 2.69
N PRO A 40 4.63 18.99 3.35
CA PRO A 40 3.73 20.14 3.27
C PRO A 40 3.52 20.64 1.84
N GLN A 41 4.56 20.56 0.98
CA GLN A 41 4.47 20.94 -0.44
C GLN A 41 3.51 20.01 -1.19
N GLN A 42 3.65 18.69 -1.03
CA GLN A 42 2.76 17.71 -1.69
C GLN A 42 1.30 17.79 -1.23
N ILE A 43 1.06 18.23 0.01
CA ILE A 43 -0.30 18.50 0.50
C ILE A 43 -0.89 19.73 -0.21
N VAL A 44 -0.10 20.79 -0.38
CA VAL A 44 -0.52 22.01 -1.10
C VAL A 44 -0.73 21.73 -2.59
N ASP A 45 0.11 20.90 -3.20
CA ASP A 45 0.04 20.49 -4.61
C ASP A 45 -1.12 19.50 -4.90
N GLY A 46 -1.81 19.03 -3.86
CA GLY A 46 -2.99 18.17 -3.98
C GLY A 46 -2.70 16.69 -4.22
N GLU A 47 -1.45 16.24 -4.00
CA GLU A 47 -1.07 14.82 -4.11
C GLU A 47 -1.60 13.98 -2.93
N ALA A 48 -1.98 14.65 -1.83
CA ALA A 48 -2.53 14.00 -0.65
C ALA A 48 -4.04 13.73 -0.82
N PRO A 49 -4.52 12.49 -0.57
CA PRO A 49 -5.93 12.16 -0.67
C PRO A 49 -6.75 12.93 0.37
N VAL A 50 -7.86 13.50 -0.07
CA VAL A 50 -8.80 14.26 0.77
C VAL A 50 -9.79 13.29 1.41
N GLY A 51 -9.83 13.23 2.74
CA GLY A 51 -10.75 12.37 3.50
C GLY A 51 -10.09 11.36 4.46
N PRO A 52 -9.07 10.57 4.05
CA PRO A 52 -8.39 9.64 4.96
C PRO A 52 -7.41 10.38 5.89
N THR A 53 -7.11 9.79 7.05
CA THR A 53 -6.10 10.32 7.98
C THR A 53 -4.71 10.15 7.38
N ILE A 54 -4.04 11.27 7.09
CA ILE A 54 -2.67 11.29 6.57
C ILE A 54 -1.68 11.74 7.65
N ARG A 55 -0.42 11.33 7.53
CA ARG A 55 0.67 11.88 8.35
C ARG A 55 1.40 12.95 7.56
N ALA A 56 1.30 14.19 8.01
CA ALA A 56 2.06 15.30 7.44
C ALA A 56 3.37 15.48 8.20
N GLY A 57 4.49 15.63 7.50
CA GLY A 57 5.80 15.83 8.12
C GLY A 57 6.63 16.85 7.38
N GLY A 58 7.19 17.82 8.11
CA GLY A 58 8.03 18.88 7.53
C GLY A 58 8.68 19.77 8.58
N MET A 59 9.48 20.72 8.10
CA MET A 59 10.14 21.71 8.95
C MET A 59 9.14 22.78 9.41
N VAL A 60 9.12 23.07 10.71
CA VAL A 60 8.37 24.19 11.29
C VAL A 60 9.22 25.44 11.16
N VAL A 61 8.65 26.53 10.64
CA VAL A 61 9.34 27.81 10.48
C VAL A 61 9.41 28.52 11.83
N ASP A 62 10.54 29.17 12.12
CA ASP A 62 10.69 29.96 13.33
C ASP A 62 9.58 31.03 13.46
N GLY A 63 8.90 31.05 14.62
CA GLY A 63 7.80 31.98 14.88
C GLY A 63 6.44 31.59 14.30
N SER A 64 6.31 30.44 13.60
CA SER A 64 5.02 30.01 13.03
C SER A 64 4.07 29.34 14.04
N VAL A 65 4.55 29.02 15.24
CA VAL A 65 3.75 28.35 16.27
C VAL A 65 3.04 29.39 17.14
N GLN A 66 1.74 29.56 16.91
CA GLN A 66 0.85 30.32 17.81
C GLN A 66 0.06 29.34 18.66
N ARG A 67 0.23 29.43 19.98
CA ARG A 67 -0.60 28.71 20.96
C ARG A 67 -1.66 29.69 21.45
N SER A 68 -2.93 29.30 21.32
CA SER A 68 -4.00 30.01 22.03
C SER A 68 -3.91 29.58 23.49
N SER A 69 -3.36 30.44 24.33
CA SER A 69 -3.45 30.34 25.80
C SER A 69 -4.88 30.56 26.27
#